data_AF-A0A7J6T364-F1
#
_entry.id   AF-A0A7J6T364-F1
#
_cell.length_a   1.000
_cell.length_b   1.000
_cell.length_c   1.000
_cell.angle_alpha   90.00
_cell.angle_beta   90.00
_cell.angle_gamma   90.00
#
_symmetry.space_group_name_H-M   'P 1'
#
loop_
_entity.id
_entity.type
_entity.pdbx_description
1 polymer ?
#
loop_
_entity_poly.entity_id
_entity_poly.type
_entity_poly.pdbx_seq_one_letter_code
_entity_poly.pdbx_strand_id
1 'polypeptide(L)'
;SSVWTVLQPHEHRLRGLPVPPSGLLGLVGSPNYWKLDEGRDILKSRVTEAAASLGAVVGDFGEPRDFRANTTTRAVMAFLPTTPPPHFRRELRALYLSWIFMRSSESDHIRTDLVIFTAEEGKQLAKGIGCSSEPRRTAEEASRCIIVDYVPLEDRLTPH
;
A
#
# COMPACT_ATOMS: atom_id res chain seq x y z
N SER A 1 40.10 15.99 34.63
CA SER A 1 41.03 15.81 33.50
C SER A 1 40.77 14.48 32.83
N SER A 2 40.53 14.49 31.52
CA SER A 2 41.30 13.81 30.46
C SER A 2 42.04 12.48 30.73
N VAL A 3 42.14 11.48 29.83
CA VAL A 3 41.46 10.98 28.59
C VAL A 3 41.99 9.51 28.38
N TRP A 4 41.40 8.73 27.45
CA TRP A 4 42.00 7.63 26.61
C TRP A 4 41.63 6.16 26.98
N THR A 5 41.45 5.20 26.04
CA THR A 5 40.87 5.28 24.68
C THR A 5 40.43 3.91 24.08
N VAL A 6 39.42 3.97 23.18
CA VAL A 6 39.01 3.10 22.03
C VAL A 6 39.65 1.72 21.76
N LEU A 7 38.81 0.73 21.41
CA LEU A 7 39.00 -0.15 20.23
C LEU A 7 37.66 -0.44 19.52
N GLN A 8 37.56 -0.15 18.22
CA GLN A 8 36.46 -0.55 17.33
C GLN A 8 36.86 -1.77 16.47
N PRO A 9 35.90 -2.56 15.95
CA PRO A 9 36.08 -3.33 14.74
C PRO A 9 35.26 -2.75 13.56
N HIS A 10 35.99 -2.27 12.55
CA HIS A 10 35.66 -2.10 11.13
C HIS A 10 34.20 -2.24 10.64
N GLU A 11 33.62 -1.13 10.17
CA GLU A 11 32.58 -1.17 9.14
C GLU A 11 33.19 -1.34 7.73
N HIS A 12 32.77 -2.36 6.98
CA HIS A 12 33.02 -2.40 5.55
C HIS A 12 32.02 -1.52 4.80
N ARG A 13 32.48 -0.30 4.52
CA ARG A 13 31.83 0.77 3.75
C ARG A 13 31.32 0.29 2.38
N LEU A 14 30.00 0.11 2.25
CA LEU A 14 29.26 0.28 0.99
C LEU A 14 28.60 1.67 0.98
N ARG A 15 29.21 2.62 0.26
CA ARG A 15 28.63 3.95 0.02
C ARG A 15 27.58 3.87 -1.07
N GLY A 16 26.47 4.62 -0.96
CA GLY A 16 25.73 5.03 -2.17
C GLY A 16 24.30 5.50 -2.01
N LEU A 17 23.54 5.03 -1.02
CA LEU A 17 22.11 5.34 -0.90
C LEU A 17 21.78 5.99 0.45
N PRO A 18 20.93 7.05 0.47
CA PRO A 18 20.51 7.67 1.72
C PRO A 18 19.60 6.72 2.49
N VAL A 19 20.03 6.32 3.68
CA VAL A 19 19.17 5.63 4.65
C VAL A 19 18.11 6.64 5.11
N PRO A 20 16.80 6.37 4.95
CA PRO A 20 15.77 7.28 5.45
C PRO A 20 15.85 7.35 6.98
N PRO A 21 15.70 8.53 7.59
CA PRO A 21 15.83 8.67 9.04
C PRO A 21 14.77 7.83 9.76
N SER A 22 15.21 7.06 10.76
CA SER A 22 14.44 5.99 11.43
C SER A 22 13.16 6.44 12.16
N GLY A 23 12.80 7.72 12.12
CA GLY A 23 11.55 8.25 12.66
C GLY A 23 10.38 8.30 11.65
N LEU A 24 10.64 8.26 10.33
CA LEU A 24 9.61 8.57 9.33
C LEU A 24 8.55 7.45 9.21
N LEU A 25 8.97 6.18 9.35
CA LEU A 25 8.05 5.03 9.45
C LEU A 25 7.33 4.94 10.80
N GLY A 26 7.91 5.47 11.89
CA GLY A 26 7.24 5.60 13.18
C GLY A 26 6.18 6.71 13.22
N LEU A 27 6.28 7.67 12.30
CA LEU A 27 5.29 8.73 12.09
C LEU A 27 4.10 8.22 11.27
N VAL A 28 4.32 7.52 10.15
CA VAL A 28 3.25 6.99 9.30
C VAL A 28 2.52 5.83 10.00
N GLY A 29 1.48 6.16 10.77
CA GLY A 29 0.69 5.23 11.58
C GLY A 29 0.48 5.69 13.03
N SER A 30 1.23 6.68 13.50
CA SER A 30 1.07 7.23 14.85
C SER A 30 -0.25 8.02 15.01
N PRO A 31 -0.96 7.93 16.15
CA PRO A 31 -2.11 8.79 16.46
C PRO A 31 -1.80 10.30 16.44
N ASN A 32 -0.51 10.68 16.50
CA ASN A 32 -0.07 12.07 16.45
C ASN A 32 0.16 12.57 15.01
N TYR A 33 0.34 11.68 14.02
CA TYR A 33 0.48 12.03 12.60
C TYR A 33 -0.70 12.84 12.08
N TRP A 34 -1.91 12.44 12.46
CA TRP A 34 -3.17 13.10 12.10
C TRP A 34 -3.49 14.35 12.93
N LYS A 35 -2.62 14.74 13.89
CA LYS A 35 -2.86 15.83 14.85
C LYS A 35 -1.92 17.02 14.70
N LEU A 36 -0.87 16.91 13.89
CA LEU A 36 0.03 18.03 13.60
C LEU A 36 -0.54 18.83 12.43
N ASP A 37 -0.79 20.13 12.64
CA ASP A 37 -1.21 21.02 11.55
C ASP A 37 -0.15 21.12 10.45
N GLU A 38 1.14 21.04 10.83
CA GLU A 38 2.26 20.86 9.91
C GLU A 38 2.11 19.62 9.03
N GLY A 39 1.68 18.48 9.59
CA GLY A 39 1.42 17.25 8.84
C GLY A 39 0.26 17.39 7.87
N ARG A 40 -0.78 18.13 8.27
CA ARG A 40 -1.94 18.48 7.42
C ARG A 40 -1.54 19.35 6.23
N ASP A 41 -0.69 20.35 6.46
CA ASP A 41 -0.29 21.30 5.42
C ASP A 41 0.79 20.73 4.50
N ILE A 42 1.70 19.88 5.02
CA ILE A 42 2.57 19.02 4.19
C ILE A 42 1.71 18.11 3.29
N LEU A 43 0.68 17.46 3.83
CA LEU A 43 -0.19 16.58 3.05
C LEU A 43 -0.96 17.36 1.97
N LYS A 44 -1.55 18.52 2.28
CA LYS A 44 -2.19 19.41 1.29
C LYS A 44 -1.21 19.83 0.21
N SER A 45 0.01 20.24 0.59
CA SER A 45 1.06 20.64 -0.34
C SER A 45 1.42 19.50 -1.30
N ARG A 46 1.68 18.29 -0.80
CA ARG A 46 1.98 17.11 -1.62
C ARG A 46 0.81 16.66 -2.50
N VAL A 47 -0.44 16.79 -2.03
CA VAL A 47 -1.63 16.53 -2.87
C VAL A 47 -1.77 17.58 -3.98
N THR A 48 -1.42 18.84 -3.70
CA THR A 48 -1.45 19.93 -4.69
C THR A 48 -0.35 19.76 -5.74
N GLU A 49 0.85 19.40 -5.32
CA GLU A 49 1.99 19.03 -6.17
C GLU A 49 1.67 17.81 -7.06
N ALA A 50 1.09 16.76 -6.48
CA ALA A 50 0.65 15.58 -7.22
C ALA A 50 -0.47 15.91 -8.22
N ALA A 51 -1.43 16.76 -7.86
CA ALA A 51 -2.48 17.21 -8.76
C ALA A 51 -1.95 18.09 -9.92
N ALA A 52 -0.96 18.94 -9.66
CA ALA A 52 -0.28 19.72 -10.69
C ALA A 52 0.56 18.82 -11.63
N SER A 53 1.21 17.79 -11.09
CA SER A 53 1.94 16.78 -11.86
C SER A 53 1.02 15.88 -12.69
N LEU A 54 -0.18 15.57 -12.19
CA LEU A 54 -1.16 14.72 -12.88
C LEU A 54 -1.51 15.25 -14.27
N GLY A 55 -1.64 16.57 -14.45
CA GLY A 55 -1.90 17.17 -15.77
C GLY A 55 -0.78 16.92 -16.78
N ALA A 56 0.48 16.95 -16.34
CA ALA A 56 1.63 16.65 -17.19
C ALA A 56 1.71 15.15 -17.54
N VAL A 57 1.44 14.28 -16.56
CA VAL A 57 1.39 12.82 -16.75
C VAL A 57 0.24 12.43 -17.69
N VAL A 58 -0.94 13.06 -17.56
CA VAL A 58 -2.09 12.84 -18.45
C VAL A 58 -1.79 13.34 -19.88
N GLY A 59 -1.08 14.46 -20.04
CA GLY A 59 -0.67 14.98 -21.34
C GLY A 59 0.31 14.07 -22.09
N ASP A 60 1.19 13.36 -21.38
CA ASP A 60 2.19 12.45 -21.98
C ASP A 60 1.57 11.17 -22.58
N PHE A 61 0.36 10.80 -22.18
CA PHE A 61 -0.37 9.68 -22.79
C PHE A 61 -0.89 9.98 -24.21
N GLY A 62 -0.89 11.26 -24.61
CA GLY A 62 -1.23 11.72 -25.96
C GLY A 62 -2.72 11.66 -26.32
N GLU A 63 -3.04 12.18 -27.50
CA GLU A 63 -4.37 12.07 -28.14
C GLU A 63 -4.91 10.63 -28.10
N PRO A 64 -6.24 10.43 -28.03
CA PRO A 64 -6.84 9.11 -27.94
C PRO A 64 -6.57 8.31 -29.22
N ARG A 65 -5.46 7.58 -29.19
CA ARG A 65 -5.21 6.45 -30.08
C ARG A 65 -6.40 5.51 -29.95
N ASP A 66 -6.77 4.84 -31.05
CA ASP A 66 -7.68 3.70 -31.04
C ASP A 66 -7.04 2.55 -30.22
N PHE A 67 -7.12 2.68 -28.90
CA PHE A 67 -7.00 1.58 -27.97
C PHE A 67 -8.18 0.67 -28.26
N ARG A 68 -7.95 -0.32 -29.14
CA ARG A 68 -8.68 -1.60 -29.09
C ARG A 68 -8.84 -1.92 -27.61
N ALA A 69 -10.10 -2.03 -27.15
CA ALA A 69 -10.49 -1.85 -25.76
C ALA A 69 -10.01 -3.00 -24.85
N ASN A 70 -8.70 -3.08 -24.67
CA ASN A 70 -8.03 -4.05 -23.83
C ASN A 70 -8.25 -3.63 -22.38
N THR A 71 -9.02 -4.43 -21.64
CA THR A 71 -9.33 -4.15 -20.24
C THR A 71 -8.05 -4.04 -19.41
N THR A 72 -7.79 -2.86 -18.87
CA THR A 72 -6.63 -2.58 -18.03
C THR A 72 -6.91 -3.05 -16.61
N THR A 73 -6.22 -4.11 -16.19
CA THR A 73 -6.26 -4.61 -14.82
C THR A 73 -5.16 -3.97 -13.97
N ARG A 74 -5.53 -3.49 -12.78
CA ARG A 74 -4.63 -3.03 -11.73
C ARG A 74 -5.08 -3.57 -10.37
N ALA A 75 -4.25 -3.44 -9.34
CA ALA A 75 -4.58 -3.90 -8.00
C ALA A 75 -4.10 -2.91 -6.93
N VAL A 76 -4.92 -2.69 -5.91
CA VAL A 76 -4.50 -2.12 -4.63
C VAL A 76 -4.14 -3.28 -3.71
N MET A 77 -2.88 -3.36 -3.27
CA MET A 77 -2.40 -4.45 -2.42
C MET A 77 -2.26 -3.96 -0.98
N ALA A 78 -2.77 -4.75 -0.03
CA ALA A 78 -2.66 -4.50 1.40
C ALA A 78 -2.18 -5.76 2.13
N PHE A 79 -1.30 -5.57 3.11
CA PHE A 79 -0.98 -6.61 4.09
C PHE A 79 -1.85 -6.40 5.34
N LEU A 80 -2.40 -7.49 5.87
CA LEU A 80 -3.15 -7.49 7.12
C LEU A 80 -2.55 -8.58 8.03
N PRO A 81 -2.04 -8.23 9.23
CA PRO A 81 -1.47 -9.21 10.16
C PRO A 81 -2.42 -10.37 10.46
N THR A 82 -1.85 -11.52 10.80
CA THR A 82 -2.60 -12.75 11.13
C THR A 82 -3.54 -12.56 12.31
N THR A 83 -3.11 -11.79 13.32
CA THR A 83 -3.88 -11.33 14.49
C THR A 83 -3.94 -9.79 14.50
N PRO A 84 -4.82 -9.17 13.69
CA PRO A 84 -4.77 -7.73 13.43
C PRO A 84 -5.26 -6.91 14.64
N PRO A 85 -4.47 -5.96 15.17
CA PRO A 85 -4.90 -5.08 16.25
C PRO A 85 -6.18 -4.29 15.92
N PRO A 86 -6.96 -3.83 16.91
CA PRO A 86 -8.27 -3.19 16.68
C PRO A 86 -8.27 -2.00 15.70
N HIS A 87 -7.16 -1.26 15.56
CA HIS A 87 -7.05 -0.15 14.62
C HIS A 87 -7.03 -0.59 13.15
N PHE A 88 -6.38 -1.72 12.83
CA PHE A 88 -6.41 -2.31 11.49
C PHE A 88 -7.84 -2.64 11.03
N ARG A 89 -8.76 -2.98 11.95
CA ARG A 89 -10.18 -3.20 11.62
C ARG A 89 -10.88 -1.95 11.10
N ARG A 90 -10.49 -0.76 11.58
CA ARG A 90 -10.99 0.54 11.11
C ARG A 90 -10.32 0.94 9.80
N GLU A 91 -9.00 0.79 9.71
CA GLU A 91 -8.23 1.14 8.50
C GLU A 91 -8.60 0.25 7.31
N LEU A 92 -8.79 -1.06 7.51
CA LEU A 92 -9.23 -1.97 6.46
C LEU A 92 -10.63 -1.60 5.92
N ARG A 93 -11.56 -1.21 6.80
CA ARG A 93 -12.88 -0.71 6.41
C ARG A 93 -12.80 0.61 5.65
N ALA A 94 -11.94 1.53 6.08
CA ALA A 94 -11.71 2.79 5.37
C ALA A 94 -11.13 2.54 3.97
N LEU A 95 -10.13 1.65 3.85
CA LEU A 95 -9.56 1.25 2.56
C LEU A 95 -10.60 0.62 1.63
N TYR A 96 -11.43 -0.29 2.15
CA TYR A 96 -12.51 -0.94 1.40
C TYR A 96 -13.56 0.06 0.89
N LEU A 97 -13.95 1.02 1.72
CA LEU A 97 -14.88 2.10 1.32
C LEU A 97 -14.25 3.03 0.27
N SER A 98 -12.99 3.43 0.42
CA SER A 98 -12.26 4.21 -0.57
C SER A 98 -12.14 3.48 -1.91
N TRP A 99 -11.92 2.17 -1.87
CA TRP A 99 -11.88 1.31 -3.06
C TRP A 99 -13.23 1.22 -3.77
N ILE A 100 -14.33 1.02 -3.04
CA ILE A 100 -15.70 1.08 -3.62
C ILE A 100 -15.97 2.45 -4.25
N PHE A 101 -15.61 3.54 -3.55
CA PHE A 101 -15.86 4.88 -4.05
C PHE A 101 -15.07 5.17 -5.34
N MET A 102 -13.77 4.86 -5.35
CA MET A 102 -12.94 4.93 -6.56
C MET A 102 -13.55 4.12 -7.71
N ARG A 103 -13.98 2.87 -7.46
CA ARG A 103 -14.62 2.03 -8.48
C ARG A 103 -15.90 2.62 -9.07
N SER A 104 -16.63 3.45 -8.32
CA SER A 104 -17.85 4.09 -8.84
C SER A 104 -17.59 5.17 -9.90
N SER A 105 -16.33 5.62 -10.05
CA SER A 105 -15.87 6.55 -11.09
C SER A 105 -14.84 5.96 -12.05
N GLU A 106 -14.61 4.64 -12.01
CA GLU A 106 -13.79 3.95 -13.01
C GLU A 106 -14.55 3.79 -14.34
N SER A 107 -13.81 3.86 -15.46
CA SER A 107 -14.37 3.57 -16.78
C SER A 107 -14.53 2.06 -17.00
N ASP A 108 -15.42 1.68 -17.92
CA ASP A 108 -15.74 0.27 -18.20
C ASP A 108 -14.55 -0.59 -18.65
N HIS A 109 -13.44 0.03 -19.08
CA HIS A 109 -12.20 -0.64 -19.49
C HIS A 109 -11.15 -0.73 -18.37
N ILE A 110 -11.44 -0.22 -17.17
CA ILE A 110 -10.54 -0.31 -16.01
C ILE A 110 -11.12 -1.30 -15.00
N ARG A 111 -10.25 -2.16 -14.44
CA ARG A 111 -10.59 -3.06 -13.34
C ARG A 111 -9.54 -2.97 -12.25
N THR A 112 -9.93 -2.50 -11.07
CA THR A 112 -9.05 -2.43 -9.89
C THR A 112 -9.45 -3.42 -8.82
N ASP A 113 -8.72 -4.50 -8.68
CA ASP A 113 -8.92 -5.45 -7.59
C ASP A 113 -8.35 -4.89 -6.27
N LEU A 114 -8.94 -5.27 -5.14
CA LEU A 114 -8.38 -5.02 -3.80
C LEU A 114 -7.84 -6.36 -3.28
N VAL A 115 -6.52 -6.48 -3.15
CA VAL A 115 -5.85 -7.74 -2.80
C VAL A 115 -5.31 -7.65 -1.38
N ILE A 116 -5.80 -8.51 -0.49
CA ILE A 116 -5.44 -8.56 0.92
C ILE A 116 -4.60 -9.81 1.18
N PHE A 117 -3.34 -9.63 1.54
CA PHE A 117 -2.44 -10.70 1.98
C PHE A 117 -2.59 -10.89 3.48
N THR A 118 -3.08 -12.06 3.91
CA THR A 118 -3.36 -12.34 5.32
C THR A 118 -3.55 -13.84 5.60
N ALA A 119 -3.72 -14.23 6.86
CA ALA A 119 -4.12 -15.57 7.30
C ALA A 119 -4.95 -15.49 8.59
N GLU A 120 -5.42 -16.63 9.10
CA GLU A 120 -6.10 -16.76 10.41
C GLU A 120 -7.19 -15.71 10.70
N GLU A 121 -7.08 -14.95 11.79
CA GLU A 121 -8.07 -13.95 12.21
C GLU A 121 -8.18 -12.82 11.17
N GLY A 122 -7.08 -12.40 10.57
CA GLY A 122 -7.06 -11.43 9.47
C GLY A 122 -7.87 -11.90 8.25
N LYS A 123 -7.83 -13.20 7.92
CA LYS A 123 -8.67 -13.80 6.87
C LYS A 123 -10.16 -13.73 7.22
N GLN A 124 -10.54 -13.92 8.49
CA GLN A 124 -11.92 -13.77 8.93
C GLN A 124 -12.37 -12.31 8.94
N LEU A 125 -11.49 -11.38 9.29
CA LEU A 125 -11.76 -9.94 9.25
C LEU A 125 -12.01 -9.45 7.82
N ALA A 126 -11.20 -9.90 6.85
CA ALA A 126 -11.38 -9.59 5.44
C ALA A 126 -12.67 -10.20 4.85
N LYS A 127 -13.00 -11.45 5.21
CA LYS A 127 -14.30 -12.07 4.86
C LYS A 127 -15.48 -11.27 5.42
N GLY A 128 -15.36 -10.79 6.66
CA GLY A 128 -16.38 -9.99 7.34
C GLY A 128 -16.68 -8.62 6.72
N ILE A 129 -15.93 -8.19 5.70
CA ILE A 129 -16.21 -6.99 4.89
C ILE A 129 -16.56 -7.31 3.42
N GLY A 130 -16.71 -8.59 3.06
CA GLY A 130 -17.13 -9.02 1.72
C GLY A 130 -16.00 -9.47 0.78
N CYS A 131 -14.77 -9.63 1.27
CA CYS A 131 -13.67 -10.16 0.47
C CYS A 131 -13.68 -11.70 0.43
N SER A 132 -13.26 -12.31 -0.67
CA SER A 132 -13.24 -13.77 -0.87
C SER A 132 -11.89 -14.26 -1.39
N SER A 133 -11.60 -15.55 -1.28
CA SER A 133 -10.39 -16.15 -1.88
C SER A 133 -10.56 -16.50 -3.37
N GLU A 134 -11.59 -15.99 -4.04
CA GLU A 134 -11.87 -16.27 -5.45
C GLU A 134 -11.34 -15.15 -6.37
N PRO A 135 -10.21 -15.35 -7.07
CA PRO A 135 -9.75 -14.40 -8.06
C PRO A 135 -10.70 -14.34 -9.27
N ARG A 136 -10.58 -13.26 -10.05
CA ARG A 136 -11.21 -13.17 -11.38
C ARG A 136 -10.60 -14.21 -12.32
N ARG A 137 -11.41 -14.79 -13.20
CA ARG A 137 -10.96 -15.78 -14.21
C ARG A 137 -10.60 -15.11 -15.53
N THR A 138 -11.19 -13.94 -15.83
CA THR A 138 -10.90 -13.15 -17.03
C THR A 138 -10.68 -11.67 -16.70
N ALA A 139 -10.12 -10.90 -17.64
CA ALA A 139 -9.80 -9.49 -17.41
C ALA A 139 -11.05 -8.60 -17.38
N GLU A 140 -12.14 -9.02 -18.01
CA GLU A 140 -13.40 -8.28 -18.19
C GLU A 140 -14.27 -8.32 -16.93
N GLU A 141 -14.15 -9.39 -16.14
CA GLU A 141 -14.86 -9.57 -14.86
C GLU A 141 -14.74 -8.32 -13.98
N ALA A 142 -15.86 -7.94 -13.34
CA ALA A 142 -15.92 -6.82 -12.42
C ALA A 142 -14.93 -7.01 -11.26
N SER A 143 -14.29 -5.92 -10.84
CA SER A 143 -13.24 -5.95 -9.83
C SER A 143 -13.70 -6.59 -8.52
N ARG A 144 -12.82 -7.38 -7.89
CA ARG A 144 -13.10 -8.16 -6.68
C ARG A 144 -12.24 -7.69 -5.50
N CYS A 145 -12.71 -7.95 -4.28
CA CYS A 145 -11.83 -7.96 -3.12
C CYS A 145 -11.35 -9.39 -2.87
N ILE A 146 -10.07 -9.63 -3.07
CA ILE A 146 -9.42 -10.95 -3.12
C ILE A 146 -8.56 -11.13 -1.88
N ILE A 147 -8.70 -12.29 -1.22
CA ILE A 147 -7.86 -12.70 -0.09
C ILE A 147 -6.82 -13.70 -0.59
N VAL A 148 -5.55 -13.34 -0.46
CA VAL A 148 -4.40 -14.22 -0.75
C VAL A 148 -3.83 -14.70 0.58
N ASP A 149 -3.66 -16.01 0.71
CA ASP A 149 -3.10 -16.61 1.91
C ASP A 149 -1.61 -16.25 2.05
N TYR A 150 -1.26 -15.67 3.20
CA TYR A 150 0.08 -15.22 3.53
C TYR A 150 0.74 -16.14 4.55
N VAL A 151 1.93 -16.65 4.22
CA VAL A 151 2.82 -17.33 5.16
C VAL A 151 3.93 -16.35 5.58
N PRO A 152 4.08 -16.05 6.89
CA PRO A 152 5.18 -15.24 7.42
C PRO A 152 6.55 -15.74 6.96
N LEU A 153 7.52 -14.84 6.77
CA LEU A 153 8.87 -15.23 6.34
C LEU A 153 9.56 -16.14 7.37
N GLU A 154 9.27 -15.93 8.66
CA GLU A 154 9.76 -16.74 9.79
C GLU A 154 9.25 -18.19 9.74
N ASP A 155 8.04 -18.42 9.21
CA ASP A 155 7.42 -19.74 9.09
C ASP A 155 7.75 -20.45 7.77
N ARG A 156 8.47 -19.81 6.86
CA ARG A 156 8.90 -20.43 5.61
C ARG A 156 10.13 -21.28 5.89
N LEU A 157 9.94 -22.60 5.83
CA LEU A 157 11.04 -23.57 5.76
C LEU A 157 12.03 -23.14 4.68
N THR A 158 13.25 -22.77 5.09
CA THR A 158 14.32 -22.49 4.14
C THR A 158 14.67 -23.78 3.41
N PRO A 159 14.67 -23.81 2.06
CA PRO A 159 15.15 -24.98 1.33
C PRO A 159 16.63 -25.20 1.67
N HIS A 160 16.93 -26.42 2.14
CA HIS A 160 18.28 -26.92 2.40
C HIS A 160 18.94 -27.40 1.10
#